data_AF-A0AAT9IXK2-F1
#
_entry.id   AF-A0AAT9IXK2-F1
#
_cell.length_a   1.000
_cell.length_b   1.000
_cell.length_c   1.000
_cell.angle_alpha   90.00
_cell.angle_beta   90.00
_cell.angle_gamma   90.00
#
_symmetry.space_group_name_H-M   'P 1'
#
loop_
_entity.id
_entity.type
_entity.pdbx_description
1 polymer ?
#
loop_
_entity_poly.entity_id
_entity_poly.type
_entity_poly.pdbx_seq_one_letter_code
_entity_poly.pdbx_strand_id
1 'polypeptide(L)'
;MHERNGVTAKIVVAGKTIKCHFFTKDQIEFDIDPREVHAENWPQFYDFLFYISHITHKSCRLTEENFPDHWSLDADAATGEMQIFQMDAP
;
A
#
# COMPACT_ATOMS: atom_id res chain seq x y z
N MET A 1 -12.08 21.56 -11.26
CA MET A 1 -11.57 20.26 -10.79
C MET A 1 -12.13 19.21 -11.74
N HIS A 2 -11.32 18.59 -12.61
CA HIS A 2 -11.82 17.56 -13.51
C HIS A 2 -11.98 16.27 -12.70
N GLU A 3 -13.21 15.83 -12.45
CA GLU A 3 -13.48 14.45 -12.05
C GLU A 3 -13.02 13.54 -13.19
N ARG A 4 -11.84 12.96 -13.03
CA ARG A 4 -11.45 11.81 -13.83
C ARG A 4 -12.14 10.61 -13.20
N ASN A 5 -13.12 10.02 -13.89
CA ASN A 5 -13.69 8.72 -13.55
C ASN A 5 -12.56 7.66 -13.61
N GLY A 6 -11.75 7.59 -12.56
CA GLY A 6 -10.68 6.61 -12.43
C GLY A 6 -11.30 5.23 -12.28
N VAL A 7 -10.78 4.25 -13.00
CA VAL A 7 -11.09 2.85 -12.72
C VAL A 7 -10.56 2.56 -11.31
N THR A 8 -11.39 1.97 -10.47
CA THR A 8 -11.00 1.54 -9.12
C THR A 8 -11.28 0.07 -8.94
N ALA A 9 -10.42 -0.60 -8.18
CA ALA A 9 -10.69 -1.95 -7.69
C ALA A 9 -11.00 -1.88 -6.19
N LYS A 10 -11.99 -2.67 -5.75
CA LYS A 10 -12.27 -2.85 -4.32
C LYS A 10 -11.67 -4.17 -3.87
N ILE A 11 -10.81 -4.11 -2.86
CA ILE A 11 -10.08 -5.26 -2.34
C ILE A 11 -10.38 -5.35 -0.85
N VAL A 12 -10.63 -6.55 -0.34
CA VAL A 12 -10.81 -6.78 1.10
C VAL A 12 -9.55 -7.40 1.68
N VAL A 13 -8.90 -6.72 2.62
CA VAL A 13 -7.73 -7.21 3.35
C VAL A 13 -7.99 -7.03 4.84
N ALA A 14 -7.78 -8.07 5.64
CA ALA A 14 -8.07 -8.06 7.08
C ALA A 14 -9.48 -7.54 7.44
N GLY A 15 -10.49 -7.84 6.61
CA GLY A 15 -11.86 -7.35 6.79
C GLY A 15 -12.10 -5.87 6.46
N LYS A 16 -11.07 -5.13 6.05
CA LYS A 16 -11.17 -3.74 5.58
C LYS A 16 -11.31 -3.70 4.07
N THR A 17 -12.22 -2.86 3.57
CA THR A 17 -12.37 -2.61 2.14
C THR A 17 -11.46 -1.46 1.73
N ILE A 18 -10.51 -1.73 0.87
CA ILE A 18 -9.54 -0.77 0.35
C ILE A 18 -9.92 -0.44 -1.08
N LYS A 19 -9.88 0.86 -1.43
CA LYS A 19 -9.99 1.27 -2.83
C LYS A 19 -8.58 1.36 -3.41
N CYS A 20 -8.36 0.63 -4.50
CA CYS A 20 -7.16 0.73 -5.30
C CYS A 20 -7.45 1.65 -6.49
N HIS A 21 -6.67 2.72 -6.61
CA HIS A 21 -6.74 3.72 -7.66
C HIS A 21 -5.58 3.53 -8.64
N PHE A 22 -5.90 3.44 -9.93
CA PHE A 22 -4.90 3.33 -10.99
C PHE A 22 -4.62 4.72 -11.58
N PHE A 23 -3.57 5.38 -11.10
CA PHE A 23 -3.24 6.75 -11.50
C PHE A 23 -2.28 6.81 -12.69
N THR A 24 -1.22 6.00 -12.66
CA THR A 24 -0.25 5.90 -13.75
C THR A 24 0.12 4.43 -14.01
N LYS A 25 0.79 4.15 -15.12
CA LYS A 25 1.29 2.79 -15.42
C LYS A 25 2.28 2.26 -14.38
N ASP A 26 2.86 3.16 -13.58
CA ASP A 26 3.93 2.86 -12.62
C ASP A 26 3.48 3.01 -11.17
N GLN A 27 2.26 3.51 -10.94
CA GLN A 27 1.76 3.79 -9.59
C GLN A 27 0.30 3.35 -9.46
N ILE A 28 0.09 2.51 -8.46
CA ILE A 28 -1.22 2.24 -7.87
C ILE A 28 -1.24 2.89 -6.50
N GLU A 29 -2.37 3.47 -6.13
CA GLU A 29 -2.56 4.05 -4.81
C GLU A 29 -3.66 3.28 -4.09
N PHE A 30 -3.45 3.04 -2.81
CA PHE A 30 -4.45 2.45 -1.94
C PHE A 30 -5.00 3.53 -1.02
N ASP A 31 -6.32 3.69 -1.01
CA ASP A 31 -7.06 4.51 -0.04
C ASP A 31 -7.06 3.76 1.30
N ILE A 32 -5.90 3.78 1.97
CA ILE A 32 -5.67 3.22 3.29
C ILE A 32 -4.97 4.23 4.18
N ASP A 33 -5.58 4.52 5.32
CA ASP A 33 -4.93 5.28 6.39
C ASP A 33 -4.16 4.30 7.30
N PRO A 34 -2.82 4.40 7.40
CA PRO A 34 -2.04 3.55 8.30
C PRO A 34 -2.51 3.60 9.76
N ARG A 35 -3.13 4.70 10.21
CA ARG A 35 -3.68 4.86 11.57
C ARG A 35 -4.91 3.99 11.81
N GLU A 36 -5.60 3.58 10.75
CA GLU A 36 -6.72 2.65 10.84
C GLU A 36 -6.29 1.18 10.87
N VAL A 37 -5.01 0.89 10.65
CA VAL A 37 -4.45 -0.47 10.68
C VAL A 37 -3.97 -0.79 12.09
N HIS A 38 -4.74 -1.63 12.79
CA HIS A 38 -4.35 -2.14 14.10
C HIS A 38 -3.17 -3.13 14.01
N ALA A 39 -2.41 -3.24 15.11
CA ALA A 39 -1.24 -4.13 15.27
C ALA A 39 -1.47 -5.55 14.68
N GLU A 40 -2.64 -6.12 14.95
CA GLU A 40 -3.06 -7.47 14.54
C GLU A 40 -3.33 -7.65 13.05
N ASN A 41 -3.58 -6.56 12.31
CA ASN A 41 -3.91 -6.59 10.89
C ASN A 41 -2.68 -6.41 9.99
N TRP A 42 -1.56 -5.93 10.56
CA TRP A 42 -0.33 -5.70 9.80
C TRP A 42 0.17 -6.95 9.05
N PRO A 43 0.19 -8.17 9.62
CA PRO A 43 0.57 -9.39 8.89
C PRO A 43 -0.14 -9.56 7.54
N GLN A 44 -1.45 -9.37 7.50
CA GLN A 44 -2.24 -9.55 6.29
C GLN A 44 -2.01 -8.41 5.28
N PHE A 45 -1.74 -7.21 5.76
CA PHE A 45 -1.34 -6.08 4.92
C PHE A 45 0.06 -6.27 4.34
N TYR A 46 1.00 -6.83 5.11
CA TYR A 46 2.32 -7.23 4.62
C TYR A 46 2.19 -8.27 3.50
N ASP A 47 1.47 -9.36 3.76
CA ASP A 47 1.25 -10.44 2.78
C ASP A 47 0.62 -9.90 1.49
N PHE A 48 -0.35 -8.99 1.64
CA PHE A 48 -0.99 -8.33 0.51
C PHE A 48 -0.01 -7.51 -0.32
N LEU A 49 0.76 -6.61 0.30
CA LEU A 49 1.70 -5.75 -0.42
C LEU A 49 2.82 -6.56 -1.08
N PHE A 50 3.31 -7.60 -0.40
CA PHE A 50 4.29 -8.52 -0.96
C PHE A 50 3.73 -9.29 -2.17
N TYR A 51 2.48 -9.77 -2.08
CA TYR A 51 1.81 -10.46 -3.18
C TYR A 51 1.62 -9.54 -4.40
N ILE A 52 1.22 -8.29 -4.19
CA ILE A 52 1.09 -7.30 -5.27
C ILE A 52 2.45 -7.01 -5.90
N SER A 53 3.50 -6.84 -5.10
CA SER A 53 4.88 -6.66 -5.56
C SER A 53 5.32 -7.83 -6.45
N HIS A 54 4.96 -9.06 -6.06
CA HIS A 54 5.26 -10.27 -6.82
C HIS A 54 4.54 -10.34 -8.17
N ILE A 55 3.24 -10.01 -8.22
CA ILE A 55 2.46 -10.03 -9.46
C ILE A 55 2.92 -8.94 -10.43
N THR A 56 3.22 -7.76 -9.89
CA THR A 56 3.53 -6.59 -10.72
C THR A 56 5.01 -6.51 -11.11
N HIS A 57 5.87 -7.28 -10.45
CA HIS A 57 7.33 -7.18 -10.55
C HIS A 57 7.83 -5.76 -10.25
N LYS A 58 7.19 -5.08 -9.30
CA LYS A 58 7.49 -3.70 -8.88
C LYS A 58 7.48 -3.61 -7.37
N SER A 59 8.38 -2.82 -6.80
CA SER A 59 8.34 -2.52 -5.36
C SER A 59 7.02 -1.83 -4.98
N CYS A 60 6.53 -2.15 -3.79
CA CYS A 60 5.30 -1.59 -3.24
C CYS A 60 5.62 -0.89 -1.93
N ARG A 61 5.29 0.40 -1.85
CA ARG A 61 5.50 1.22 -0.66
C ARG A 61 4.18 1.63 -0.05
N LEU A 62 4.09 1.55 1.28
CA LEU A 62 3.03 2.19 2.05
C LEU A 62 3.56 3.50 2.60
N THR A 63 3.01 4.62 2.13
CA THR A 63 3.39 5.97 2.53
C THR A 63 2.22 6.68 3.19
N GLU A 64 2.50 7.69 4.01
CA GLU A 64 1.47 8.65 4.40
C GLU A 64 0.98 9.45 3.19
N GLU A 65 -0.28 9.89 3.24
CA GLU A 65 -0.88 10.70 2.19
C GLU A 65 -0.06 11.99 1.97
N ASN A 66 0.30 12.28 0.71
CA ASN A 66 1.13 13.45 0.33
C ASN A 66 2.59 13.44 0.81
N PHE A 67 3.06 12.38 1.48
CA PHE A 67 4.45 12.24 1.92
C PHE A 67 5.11 10.99 1.31
N PRO A 68 5.35 10.96 -0.01
CA PRO A 68 5.85 9.76 -0.71
C PRO A 68 7.27 9.35 -0.28
N ASP A 69 8.03 10.28 0.31
CA ASP A 69 9.37 10.02 0.85
C ASP A 69 9.34 9.47 2.28
N HIS A 70 8.18 9.47 2.95
CA HIS A 70 7.96 8.92 4.29
C HIS A 70 7.10 7.67 4.18
N TRP A 71 7.77 6.51 4.21
CA TRP A 71 7.14 5.21 4.05
C TRP A 71 7.27 4.39 5.34
N SER A 72 6.21 3.66 5.69
CA SER A 72 6.18 2.76 6.83
C SER A 72 6.54 1.32 6.46
N LEU A 73 6.46 0.99 5.16
CA LEU A 73 6.70 -0.34 4.62
C LEU A 73 7.19 -0.24 3.17
N ASP A 74 8.29 -0.92 2.85
CA ASP A 74 8.76 -1.15 1.48
C ASP A 74 8.88 -2.66 1.25
N ALA A 75 8.20 -3.16 0.22
CA ALA A 75 8.19 -4.57 -0.14
C ALA A 75 8.63 -4.75 -1.60
N ASP A 76 9.77 -5.41 -1.78
CA ASP A 76 10.32 -5.76 -3.08
C ASP A 76 10.41 -7.28 -3.22
N ALA A 77 9.45 -7.84 -3.97
CA ALA A 77 9.41 -9.27 -4.24
C ALA A 77 10.47 -9.74 -5.25
N ALA A 78 11.12 -8.83 -5.99
CA ALA A 78 12.20 -9.18 -6.92
C ALA A 78 13.51 -9.45 -6.18
N THR A 79 13.78 -8.70 -5.10
CA THR A 79 14.93 -8.93 -4.22
C THR A 79 14.60 -9.86 -3.05
N GLY A 80 13.32 -10.04 -2.73
CA GLY A 80 12.86 -10.71 -1.52
C GLY A 80 13.08 -9.85 -0.26
N GLU A 81 13.48 -8.59 -0.44
CA GLU A 81 13.71 -7.67 0.66
C GLU A 81 12.40 -7.04 1.13
N MET A 82 12.27 -6.96 2.45
CA MET A 82 11.17 -6.29 3.12
C MET A 82 11.76 -5.40 4.20
N GLN A 83 11.40 -4.11 4.16
CA GLN A 83 11.83 -3.14 5.14
C GLN A 83 10.60 -2.56 5.85
N ILE A 84 10.61 -2.64 7.18
CA ILE A 84 9.58 -2.05 8.03
C ILE A 84 10.19 -0.83 8.69
N PHE A 85 9.58 0.34 8.47
CA PHE A 85 9.90 1.54 9.20
C PHE A 85 8.76 1.80 10.18
N GLN A 86 8.99 1.42 11.44
CA GLN A 86 8.11 1.82 12.51
C GLN A 86 8.41 3.29 12.80
N MET A 87 7.56 4.19 12.30
CA MET A 87 7.57 5.56 12.79
C MET A 87 7.10 5.50 14.23
N ASP A 88 8.01 5.74 15.17
CA ASP A 88 7.64 6.12 16.53
C ASP A 88 6.68 7.30 16.39
N ALA A 89 5.41 7.10 16.72
CA ALA A 89 4.46 8.20 16.78
C ALA A 89 5.02 9.28 17.71
N PRO A 90 5.00 10.57 17.33
CA PRO A 90 5.41 11.64 18.23
C PRO A 90 4.55 11.69 19.50
#